data_AF-A0AAU9IBH9-F1
#
_entry.id   AF-A0AAU9IBH9-F1
#
_cell.length_a   1.000
_cell.length_b   1.000
_cell.length_c   1.000
_cell.angle_alpha   90.00
_cell.angle_beta   90.00
_cell.angle_gamma   90.00
#
_symmetry.space_group_name_H-M   'P 1'
#
loop_
_entity.id
_entity.type
_entity.pdbx_description
1 polymer ?
#
loop_
_entity_poly.entity_id
_entity_poly.type
_entity_poly.pdbx_seq_one_letter_code
_entity_poly.pdbx_strand_id
1 'polypeptide(L)'
;MNEEKIMKMKNELINLEKKCFGLLQNLPQGLKSLDAKFKELDLKKNIEMLNLKYDTLSKDLETSIISKLKQIDKKFINIPSKQQIDETLASLQIKIESWNKETEKKLKDLEALLSADTKFNKEKNDKLGNGFENKIQQLEHKKNAKSQIEFSYSQIVPSSQFVISPQPKILPLNLVKDPLNNPQIQAEVPCISSQQDLPRLKTDQSKAFSKSGLPNMWNTNYMNSLIQILASATEFVEFIKNCSSDKLLRSLSQVIQLIQSNSPDHQIRPHIKEIRDIIPEEYSMVNFNGFYKNDPKDLFRIISSKAENPELFSIIKKQSFTCQFDHKEENEDSQNFINIPENQQNDIESFLNGLKEWKFFSGQNQLHCANCGGLRDIVMKTESIQWPRVLAIYMPSQLSQEIPSSLQVENNFYNLFGVICWYETNFIAFTKNDENEWEKYNDFDVSKADPDLNRLYLAFYKKNN
;
A
#
# COMPACT_ATOMS: atom_id res chain seq x y z
N MET A 1 -33.23 32.26 23.32
CA MET A 1 -32.20 31.64 24.18
C MET A 1 -31.06 32.63 24.28
N ASN A 2 -30.69 33.08 25.49
CA ASN A 2 -29.81 34.25 25.68
C ASN A 2 -28.41 33.97 25.12
N GLU A 3 -27.85 34.85 24.29
CA GLU A 3 -26.54 34.70 23.61
C GLU A 3 -25.41 34.38 24.61
N GLU A 4 -25.55 34.89 25.83
CA GLU A 4 -24.67 34.65 26.96
C GLU A 4 -24.55 33.16 27.34
N LYS A 5 -25.64 32.38 27.19
CA LYS A 5 -25.61 30.92 27.42
C LYS A 5 -24.89 30.17 26.30
N ILE A 6 -25.00 30.64 25.06
CA ILE A 6 -24.30 30.05 23.90
C ILE A 6 -22.80 30.30 24.02
N MET A 7 -22.39 31.51 24.41
CA MET A 7 -21.00 31.85 24.68
C MET A 7 -20.41 31.01 25.82
N LYS A 8 -21.18 30.80 26.90
CA LYS A 8 -20.75 29.94 28.01
C LYS A 8 -20.50 28.49 27.57
N MET A 9 -21.43 27.91 26.80
CA MET A 9 -21.28 26.54 26.28
C MET A 9 -20.10 26.39 25.30
N LYS A 10 -19.87 27.38 24.43
CA LYS A 10 -18.71 27.37 23.52
C LYS A 10 -17.39 27.38 24.30
N ASN A 11 -17.30 28.17 25.36
CA ASN A 11 -16.11 28.24 26.21
C ASN A 11 -15.88 26.95 27.00
N GLU A 12 -16.94 26.28 27.45
CA GLU A 12 -16.85 24.97 28.11
C GLU A 12 -16.35 23.88 27.14
N LEU A 13 -16.81 23.90 25.88
CA LEU A 13 -16.37 22.98 24.84
C LEU A 13 -14.88 23.15 24.50
N ILE A 14 -14.43 24.40 24.34
CA ILE A 14 -13.01 24.74 24.07
C ILE A 14 -12.11 24.29 25.23
N ASN A 15 -12.58 24.41 26.48
CA ASN A 15 -11.81 23.96 27.64
C ASN A 15 -11.72 22.43 27.73
N LEU A 16 -12.76 21.71 27.30
CA LEU A 16 -12.76 20.26 27.19
C LEU A 16 -11.78 19.77 26.12
N GLU A 17 -11.80 20.39 24.93
CA GLU A 17 -10.82 20.10 23.87
C GLU A 17 -9.38 20.30 24.35
N LYS A 18 -9.08 21.41 25.02
CA LYS A 18 -7.74 21.69 25.57
C LYS A 18 -7.31 20.65 26.60
N LYS A 19 -8.21 20.18 27.46
CA LYS A 19 -7.92 19.10 28.43
C LYS A 19 -7.64 17.77 27.73
N CYS A 20 -8.44 17.40 26.73
CA CYS A 20 -8.21 16.21 25.93
C CYS A 20 -6.87 16.27 25.17
N PHE A 21 -6.53 17.42 24.60
CA PHE A 21 -5.25 17.63 23.92
C PHE A 21 -4.05 17.54 24.88
N GLY A 22 -4.17 18.11 26.08
CA GLY A 22 -3.14 18.00 27.11
C GLY A 22 -2.92 16.56 27.60
N LEU A 23 -3.98 15.76 27.70
CA LEU A 23 -3.87 14.33 28.03
C LEU A 23 -3.20 13.54 26.90
N LEU A 24 -3.51 13.86 25.63
CA LEU A 24 -2.90 13.25 24.45
C LEU A 24 -1.41 13.59 24.30
N GLN A 25 -0.99 14.81 24.66
CA GLN A 25 0.43 15.23 24.60
C GLN A 25 1.31 14.58 25.66
N ASN A 26 0.74 14.09 26.76
CA ASN A 26 1.48 13.42 27.83
C ASN A 26 1.63 11.90 27.64
N LEU A 27 0.84 11.29 26.75
CA LEU A 27 0.94 9.86 26.40
C LEU A 27 2.33 9.43 25.88
N PRO A 28 2.99 10.20 24.98
CA PRO A 28 4.30 9.85 24.44
C PRO A 28 5.43 9.83 25.50
N GLN A 29 5.32 10.64 26.56
CA GLN A 29 6.31 10.65 27.65
C GLN A 29 6.20 9.41 28.55
N GLY A 30 5.00 8.89 28.77
CA GLY A 30 4.80 7.60 29.44
C GLY A 30 5.35 6.43 28.62
N LEU A 31 5.14 6.45 27.30
CA LEU A 31 5.58 5.40 26.37
C LEU A 31 7.11 5.37 26.17
N LYS A 32 7.78 6.54 26.12
CA LYS A 32 9.25 6.62 26.02
C LYS A 32 9.98 6.10 27.26
N SER A 33 9.36 6.16 28.44
CA SER A 33 9.92 5.61 29.68
C SER A 33 9.87 4.08 29.71
N LEU A 34 8.88 3.47 29.03
CA LEU A 34 8.80 2.02 28.84
C LEU A 34 9.79 1.54 27.77
N ASP A 35 9.95 2.26 26.67
CA ASP A 35 10.78 1.85 25.52
C ASP A 35 12.26 1.57 25.90
N ALA A 36 12.78 2.25 26.93
CA ALA A 36 14.12 2.04 27.46
C ALA A 36 14.29 0.73 28.27
N LYS A 37 13.20 0.15 28.80
CA LYS A 37 13.22 -1.09 29.61
C LYS A 37 12.86 -2.35 28.82
N PHE A 38 12.38 -2.23 27.58
CA PHE A 38 11.71 -3.33 26.85
C PHE A 38 12.53 -3.98 25.71
N LYS A 39 13.83 -3.68 25.59
CA LYS A 39 14.66 -4.09 24.44
C LYS A 39 15.06 -5.58 24.35
N GLU A 40 14.47 -6.51 25.10
CA GLU A 40 14.95 -7.91 25.06
C GLU A 40 13.93 -9.06 25.07
N LEU A 41 12.61 -8.85 24.88
CA LEU A 41 11.66 -9.96 24.73
C LEU A 41 10.62 -9.68 23.64
N ASP A 42 9.97 -10.74 23.14
CA ASP A 42 9.02 -10.87 22.00
C ASP A 42 7.72 -10.03 22.13
N LEU A 43 7.86 -8.77 22.53
CA LEU A 43 6.83 -7.80 22.85
C LEU A 43 6.52 -6.83 21.72
N LYS A 44 7.39 -6.69 20.71
CA LYS A 44 7.15 -5.83 19.55
C LYS A 44 5.87 -6.24 18.82
N LYS A 45 5.66 -7.55 18.64
CA LYS A 45 4.45 -8.12 18.05
C LYS A 45 3.20 -7.91 18.91
N ASN A 46 3.34 -7.92 20.24
CA ASN A 46 2.22 -7.66 21.17
C ASN A 46 1.87 -6.16 21.22
N ILE A 47 2.86 -5.27 21.13
CA ILE A 47 2.68 -3.82 21.03
C ILE A 47 2.01 -3.47 19.68
N GLU A 48 2.47 -4.06 18.58
CA GLU A 48 1.82 -3.91 17.27
C GLU A 48 0.36 -4.39 17.30
N MET A 49 0.08 -5.51 17.98
CA MET A 49 -1.29 -6.03 18.13
C MET A 49 -2.16 -5.14 19.04
N LEU A 50 -1.59 -4.52 20.07
CA LEU A 50 -2.29 -3.58 20.95
C LEU A 50 -2.57 -2.25 20.25
N ASN A 51 -1.62 -1.74 19.46
CA ASN A 51 -1.81 -0.53 18.65
C ASN A 51 -2.90 -0.77 17.58
N LEU A 52 -2.90 -1.93 16.93
CA LEU A 52 -3.95 -2.29 15.97
C LEU A 52 -5.34 -2.35 16.63
N LYS A 53 -5.43 -2.91 17.84
CA LYS A 53 -6.69 -2.94 18.61
C LYS A 53 -7.13 -1.53 19.02
N TYR A 54 -6.19 -0.67 19.42
CA TYR A 54 -6.46 0.72 19.78
C TYR A 54 -6.99 1.52 18.58
N ASP A 55 -6.35 1.40 17.42
CA ASP A 55 -6.77 2.11 16.20
C ASP A 55 -8.16 1.66 15.72
N THR A 56 -8.45 0.37 15.83
CA THR A 56 -9.77 -0.18 15.52
C THR A 56 -10.84 0.38 16.45
N LEU A 57 -10.58 0.38 17.76
CA LEU A 57 -11.48 0.93 18.78
C LEU A 57 -11.70 2.43 18.64
N SER A 58 -10.66 3.18 18.27
CA SER A 58 -10.74 4.62 18.02
C SER A 58 -11.67 4.93 16.84
N LYS A 59 -11.54 4.19 15.73
CA LYS A 59 -12.41 4.32 14.55
C LYS A 59 -13.85 3.93 14.84
N ASP A 60 -14.08 2.90 15.64
CA ASP A 60 -15.42 2.49 16.05
C ASP A 60 -16.11 3.57 16.90
N LEU A 61 -15.35 4.21 17.81
CA LEU A 61 -15.83 5.32 18.61
C LEU A 61 -16.17 6.54 17.75
N GLU A 62 -15.27 6.91 16.84
CA GLU A 62 -15.49 8.02 15.90
C GLU A 62 -16.73 7.79 15.03
N THR A 63 -16.88 6.58 14.48
CA THR A 63 -18.04 6.17 13.67
C THR A 63 -19.33 6.21 14.49
N SER A 64 -19.29 5.77 15.75
CA SER A 64 -20.43 5.82 16.67
C SER A 64 -20.85 7.26 17.00
N ILE A 65 -19.87 8.16 17.22
CA ILE A 65 -20.11 9.59 17.45
C ILE A 65 -20.73 10.23 16.20
N ILE A 66 -20.14 10.01 15.02
CA ILE A 66 -20.65 10.54 13.74
C ILE A 66 -22.06 10.03 13.46
N SER A 67 -22.33 8.74 13.70
CA SER A 67 -23.66 8.15 13.53
C SER A 67 -24.70 8.80 14.45
N LYS A 68 -24.36 9.02 15.73
CA LYS A 68 -25.24 9.71 16.68
C LYS A 68 -25.45 11.18 16.32
N LEU A 69 -24.40 11.89 15.87
CA LEU A 69 -24.52 13.27 15.39
C LEU A 69 -25.42 13.35 14.16
N LYS A 70 -25.30 12.41 13.20
CA LYS A 70 -26.19 12.31 12.04
C LYS A 70 -27.63 11.95 12.42
N GLN A 71 -27.86 11.19 13.51
CA GLN A 71 -29.20 10.93 14.03
C GLN A 71 -29.82 12.15 14.70
N ILE A 72 -29.00 12.99 15.35
CA ILE A 72 -29.42 14.30 15.88
C ILE A 72 -29.78 15.23 14.70
N ASP A 73 -28.97 15.23 13.64
CA ASP A 73 -29.17 16.04 12.43
C ASP A 73 -30.43 15.63 11.64
N LYS A 74 -30.72 14.32 11.58
CA LYS A 74 -31.96 13.80 10.96
C LYS A 74 -33.23 14.03 11.80
N LYS A 75 -33.11 14.46 13.06
CA LYS A 75 -34.24 14.70 13.99
C LYS A 75 -34.53 16.18 14.23
N PHE A 76 -34.10 17.07 13.33
CA PHE A 76 -34.37 18.53 13.35
C PHE A 76 -35.85 18.94 13.16
N ILE A 77 -36.79 18.15 13.68
CA ILE A 77 -38.16 18.57 14.01
C ILE A 77 -38.38 18.58 15.54
N ASN A 78 -37.47 18.03 16.35
CA ASN A 78 -37.54 18.15 17.81
C ASN A 78 -36.14 18.35 18.41
N ILE A 79 -35.87 19.57 18.87
CA ILE A 79 -34.65 19.93 19.60
C ILE A 79 -34.63 19.11 20.89
N PRO A 80 -33.60 18.27 21.14
CA PRO A 80 -33.48 17.53 22.39
C PRO A 80 -33.49 18.48 23.58
N SER A 81 -34.22 18.14 24.64
CA SER A 81 -34.21 18.97 25.85
C SER A 81 -32.79 18.95 26.46
N LYS A 82 -32.41 20.01 27.16
CA LYS A 82 -31.12 20.09 27.88
C LYS A 82 -30.88 18.82 28.74
N GLN A 83 -31.94 18.32 29.36
CA GLN A 83 -31.91 17.11 30.15
C GLN A 83 -31.50 15.86 29.34
N GLN A 84 -31.99 15.71 28.10
CA GLN A 84 -31.62 14.59 27.23
C GLN A 84 -30.15 14.66 26.76
N ILE A 85 -29.62 15.87 26.59
CA ILE A 85 -28.20 16.09 26.25
C ILE A 85 -27.33 15.75 27.46
N ASP A 86 -27.70 16.26 28.64
CA ASP A 86 -26.98 16.00 29.89
C ASP A 86 -26.98 14.50 30.25
N GLU A 87 -28.10 13.80 30.05
CA GLU A 87 -28.22 12.34 30.22
C GLU A 87 -27.34 11.57 29.23
N THR A 88 -27.26 12.03 27.98
CA THR A 88 -26.40 11.41 26.96
C THR A 88 -24.92 11.59 27.27
N LEU A 89 -24.53 12.79 27.73
CA LEU A 89 -23.15 13.08 28.15
C LEU A 89 -22.76 12.28 29.39
N ALA A 90 -23.64 12.19 30.39
CA ALA A 90 -23.42 11.36 31.57
C ALA A 90 -23.26 9.88 31.20
N SER A 91 -24.09 9.37 30.28
CA SER A 91 -23.98 7.98 29.80
C SER A 91 -22.66 7.71 29.08
N LEU A 92 -22.18 8.65 28.26
CA LEU A 92 -20.88 8.53 27.59
C LEU A 92 -19.72 8.58 28.57
N GLN A 93 -19.79 9.45 29.58
CA GLN A 93 -18.74 9.58 30.59
C GLN A 93 -18.60 8.30 31.43
N ILE A 94 -19.71 7.67 31.80
CA ILE A 94 -19.72 6.37 32.50
C ILE A 94 -19.06 5.28 31.63
N LYS A 95 -19.32 5.26 30.32
CA LYS A 95 -18.69 4.29 29.40
C LYS A 95 -17.18 4.49 29.31
N ILE A 96 -16.73 5.74 29.21
CA ILE A 96 -15.30 6.09 29.16
C ILE A 96 -14.61 5.65 30.47
N GLU A 97 -15.21 5.93 31.63
CA GLU A 97 -14.65 5.51 32.92
C GLU A 97 -14.61 3.98 33.07
N SER A 98 -15.64 3.28 32.60
CA SER A 98 -15.65 1.81 32.57
C SER A 98 -14.53 1.25 31.70
N TRP A 99 -14.28 1.85 30.53
CA TRP A 99 -13.21 1.41 29.63
C TRP A 99 -11.82 1.70 30.18
N ASN A 100 -11.62 2.84 30.86
CA ASN A 100 -10.36 3.14 31.54
C ASN A 100 -10.05 2.11 32.62
N LYS A 101 -11.06 1.74 33.44
CA LYS A 101 -10.90 0.70 34.46
C LYS A 101 -10.57 -0.67 33.87
N GLU A 102 -11.19 -1.04 32.75
CA GLU A 102 -10.88 -2.31 32.08
C GLU A 102 -9.45 -2.32 31.50
N THR A 103 -9.02 -1.19 30.95
CA THR A 103 -7.67 -1.03 30.40
C THR A 103 -6.62 -1.10 31.50
N GLU A 104 -6.82 -0.39 32.61
CA GLU A 104 -5.93 -0.46 33.78
C GLU A 104 -5.84 -1.88 34.34
N LYS A 105 -6.96 -2.62 34.38
CA LYS A 105 -6.96 -4.02 34.81
C LYS A 105 -6.10 -4.89 33.91
N LYS A 106 -6.26 -4.79 32.59
CA LYS A 106 -5.45 -5.57 31.62
C LYS A 106 -3.97 -5.23 31.72
N LEU A 107 -3.64 -3.97 32.01
CA LEU A 107 -2.27 -3.52 32.22
C LEU A 107 -1.65 -4.16 33.47
N LYS A 108 -2.39 -4.19 34.58
CA LYS A 108 -1.98 -4.88 35.82
C LYS A 108 -1.83 -6.39 35.62
N ASP A 109 -2.72 -7.02 34.86
CA ASP A 109 -2.64 -8.45 34.54
C ASP A 109 -1.37 -8.76 33.73
N LEU A 110 -1.02 -7.89 32.76
CA LEU A 110 0.23 -7.97 32.00
C LEU A 110 1.47 -7.77 32.88
N GLU A 111 1.45 -6.79 33.80
CA GLU A 111 2.53 -6.56 34.76
C GLU A 111 2.74 -7.76 35.70
N ALA A 112 1.65 -8.41 36.12
CA ALA A 112 1.70 -9.62 36.93
C ALA A 112 2.29 -10.81 36.16
N LEU A 113 1.91 -10.99 34.89
CA LEU A 113 2.49 -12.02 34.02
C LEU A 113 3.99 -11.80 33.79
N LEU A 114 4.41 -10.55 33.55
CA LEU A 114 5.83 -10.18 33.42
C LEU A 114 6.62 -10.44 34.71
N SER A 115 6.02 -10.17 35.87
CA SER A 115 6.62 -10.43 37.18
C SER A 115 6.75 -11.93 37.48
N ALA A 116 5.81 -12.74 37.01
CA ALA A 116 5.87 -14.20 37.12
C ALA A 116 6.95 -14.79 36.21
N ASP A 117 7.09 -14.28 35.00
CA ASP A 117 8.09 -14.75 34.02
C ASP A 117 9.52 -14.37 34.41
N THR A 118 9.72 -13.20 35.03
CA THR A 118 11.01 -12.83 35.63
C THR A 118 11.39 -13.70 36.83
N LYS A 119 10.42 -14.13 37.66
CA LYS A 119 10.67 -15.13 38.72
C LYS A 119 11.05 -16.50 38.15
N PHE A 120 10.34 -16.95 37.11
CA PHE A 120 10.60 -18.24 36.46
C PHE A 120 11.98 -18.30 35.81
N ASN A 121 12.40 -17.22 35.15
CA ASN A 121 13.75 -17.13 34.56
C ASN A 121 14.86 -17.02 35.62
N LYS A 122 14.58 -16.41 36.78
CA LYS A 122 15.53 -16.37 37.91
C LYS A 122 15.74 -17.76 38.52
N GLU A 123 14.66 -18.53 38.74
CA GLU A 123 14.75 -19.92 39.22
C GLU A 123 15.40 -20.88 38.21
N LYS A 124 15.24 -20.62 36.91
CA LYS A 124 15.87 -21.40 35.83
C LYS A 124 17.37 -21.12 35.74
N ASN A 125 17.79 -19.87 35.92
CA ASN A 125 19.21 -19.49 35.95
C ASN A 125 19.93 -19.99 37.22
N ASP A 126 19.26 -20.00 38.38
CA ASP A 126 19.83 -20.56 39.61
C ASP A 126 20.02 -22.10 39.52
N LYS A 127 19.21 -22.81 38.73
CA LYS A 127 19.37 -24.25 38.46
C LYS A 127 20.40 -24.57 37.37
N LEU A 128 20.67 -23.65 36.44
CA LEU A 128 21.65 -23.82 35.35
C LEU A 128 23.06 -23.33 35.71
N GLY A 129 23.20 -22.39 36.66
CA GLY A 129 24.49 -21.85 37.11
C GLY A 129 25.45 -22.89 37.71
N ASN A 130 24.92 -23.85 38.48
CA ASN A 130 25.75 -24.89 39.13
C ASN A 130 26.26 -25.99 38.18
N GLY A 131 25.74 -26.07 36.95
CA GLY A 131 26.15 -27.07 35.96
C GLY A 131 27.26 -26.61 35.01
N PHE A 132 27.38 -25.29 34.81
CA PHE A 132 28.32 -24.72 33.83
C PHE A 132 29.72 -24.45 34.40
N GLU A 133 29.82 -24.01 35.67
CA GLU A 133 31.13 -23.76 36.31
C GLU A 133 31.96 -25.04 36.48
N ASN A 134 31.32 -26.18 36.79
CA ASN A 134 32.00 -27.48 36.85
C ASN A 134 32.54 -27.96 35.49
N LYS A 135 31.89 -27.56 34.38
CA LYS A 135 32.30 -27.96 33.02
C LYS A 135 33.43 -27.08 32.48
N ILE A 136 33.48 -25.81 32.89
CA ILE A 136 34.56 -24.88 32.54
C ILE A 136 35.85 -25.23 33.30
N GLN A 137 35.76 -25.56 34.60
CA GLN A 137 36.93 -26.01 35.38
C GLN A 137 37.52 -27.35 34.88
N GLN A 138 36.68 -28.28 34.40
CA GLN A 138 37.15 -29.52 33.77
C GLN A 138 37.85 -29.31 32.42
N LEU A 139 37.48 -28.26 31.67
CA LEU A 139 38.08 -27.92 30.38
C LEU A 139 39.40 -27.16 30.54
N GLU A 140 39.54 -26.33 31.56
CA GLU A 140 40.80 -25.65 31.89
C GLU A 140 41.90 -26.63 32.37
N HIS A 141 41.52 -27.65 33.14
CA HIS A 141 42.47 -28.71 33.55
C HIS A 141 42.98 -29.54 32.36
N LYS A 142 42.17 -29.77 31.32
CA LYS A 142 42.58 -30.47 30.09
C LYS A 142 43.44 -29.61 29.17
N LYS A 143 43.29 -28.29 29.22
CA LYS A 143 44.09 -27.34 28.41
C LYS A 143 45.52 -27.21 28.94
N ASN A 144 45.72 -27.28 30.25
CA ASN A 144 47.04 -27.22 30.88
C ASN A 144 47.84 -28.54 30.80
N ALA A 145 47.18 -29.68 30.52
CA ALA A 145 47.87 -30.96 30.28
C ALA A 145 48.42 -31.11 28.85
N LYS A 146 47.92 -30.30 27.90
CA LYS A 146 48.31 -30.39 26.48
C LYS A 146 49.51 -29.51 26.11
N SER A 147 49.85 -28.54 26.97
CA SER A 147 50.99 -27.62 26.80
C SER A 147 52.32 -28.11 27.40
N GLN A 148 52.38 -29.33 27.96
CA GLN A 148 53.62 -29.95 28.46
C GLN A 148 54.20 -31.07 27.57
N ILE A 149 53.63 -31.34 26.39
CA ILE A 149 54.09 -32.46 25.53
C ILE A 149 54.68 -32.00 24.17
N GLU A 150 54.50 -30.74 23.76
CA GLU A 150 55.12 -30.19 22.55
C GLU A 150 56.40 -29.39 22.87
N PHE A 151 57.42 -30.06 23.39
CA PHE A 151 58.79 -29.55 23.41
C PHE A 151 59.80 -30.70 23.37
N SER A 152 59.78 -31.52 22.32
CA SER A 152 60.88 -32.42 21.98
C SER A 152 60.76 -32.94 20.54
N TYR A 153 61.89 -32.89 19.81
CA TYR A 153 62.19 -33.50 18.51
C TYR A 153 61.78 -32.76 17.23
N SER A 154 62.58 -31.75 16.90
CA SER A 154 63.07 -31.53 15.54
C SER A 154 64.39 -32.29 15.35
N GLN A 155 64.50 -33.21 14.40
CA GLN A 155 65.65 -33.37 13.47
C GLN A 155 65.48 -34.59 12.53
N ILE A 156 65.91 -34.39 11.27
CA ILE A 156 66.27 -35.34 10.20
C ILE A 156 65.16 -35.75 9.18
N VAL A 157 65.40 -35.34 7.92
CA VAL A 157 64.76 -35.67 6.62
C VAL A 157 65.54 -36.86 5.96
N PRO A 158 65.30 -37.39 4.72
CA PRO A 158 64.11 -37.55 3.85
C PRO A 158 63.95 -38.98 3.22
N SER A 159 62.87 -39.23 2.45
CA SER A 159 62.89 -39.64 1.01
C SER A 159 61.85 -40.71 0.58
N SER A 160 61.28 -40.51 -0.62
CA SER A 160 60.71 -41.49 -1.60
C SER A 160 59.39 -42.21 -1.25
N GLN A 161 58.48 -42.67 -2.12
CA GLN A 161 58.13 -42.61 -3.56
C GLN A 161 56.81 -43.46 -3.75
N PHE A 162 56.12 -43.32 -4.91
CA PHE A 162 55.07 -44.19 -5.53
C PHE A 162 53.62 -44.25 -4.93
N VAL A 163 52.57 -43.74 -5.59
CA VAL A 163 51.67 -44.23 -6.70
C VAL A 163 50.71 -45.39 -6.31
N ILE A 164 49.43 -45.21 -6.71
CA ILE A 164 48.41 -46.19 -7.23
C ILE A 164 47.02 -46.03 -6.57
N SER A 165 46.03 -45.64 -7.38
CA SER A 165 44.56 -45.83 -7.22
C SER A 165 44.19 -47.25 -7.69
N PRO A 166 43.06 -47.92 -7.32
CA PRO A 166 41.71 -47.44 -7.66
C PRO A 166 40.52 -47.91 -6.76
N GLN A 167 39.35 -47.33 -7.03
CA GLN A 167 37.97 -47.81 -6.70
C GLN A 167 37.63 -49.19 -7.33
N PRO A 168 36.53 -49.96 -7.03
CA PRO A 168 35.09 -49.53 -7.14
C PRO A 168 33.95 -50.35 -6.42
N LYS A 169 32.68 -50.01 -6.78
CA LYS A 169 31.36 -50.73 -6.72
C LYS A 169 30.54 -50.63 -5.41
N ILE A 170 29.29 -50.12 -5.33
CA ILE A 170 27.97 -50.32 -6.02
C ILE A 170 27.18 -51.58 -5.57
N LEU A 171 26.09 -51.41 -4.78
CA LEU A 171 24.64 -51.71 -5.05
C LEU A 171 23.79 -51.84 -3.73
N PRO A 172 22.43 -51.73 -3.80
CA PRO A 172 21.49 -51.35 -2.73
C PRO A 172 20.53 -52.48 -2.30
N LEU A 173 19.59 -52.18 -1.38
CA LEU A 173 18.42 -53.05 -1.11
C LEU A 173 17.13 -52.26 -0.81
N ASN A 174 16.04 -52.79 -1.36
CA ASN A 174 14.62 -52.42 -1.25
C ASN A 174 13.86 -53.36 -0.28
N LEU A 175 12.58 -53.03 -0.03
CA LEU A 175 11.42 -53.85 0.39
C LEU A 175 10.95 -53.66 1.87
N VAL A 176 9.66 -53.66 2.27
CA VAL A 176 8.31 -53.40 1.72
C VAL A 176 7.26 -53.92 2.76
N LYS A 177 6.06 -53.30 2.82
CA LYS A 177 4.69 -53.79 3.20
C LYS A 177 4.09 -53.63 4.63
N ASP A 178 2.88 -53.02 4.61
CA ASP A 178 1.74 -52.91 5.58
C ASP A 178 1.01 -54.28 5.83
N PRO A 179 -0.29 -54.42 6.27
CA PRO A 179 -1.36 -53.50 6.78
C PRO A 179 -2.34 -54.06 7.89
N LEU A 180 -3.46 -53.32 8.15
CA LEU A 180 -4.87 -53.70 8.54
C LEU A 180 -5.42 -53.09 9.87
N ASN A 181 -6.38 -52.12 9.82
CA ASN A 181 -7.88 -52.18 9.88
C ASN A 181 -8.46 -52.29 11.33
N ASN A 182 -9.53 -51.64 11.84
CA ASN A 182 -10.72 -50.85 11.38
C ASN A 182 -11.45 -50.25 12.67
N PRO A 183 -12.72 -49.74 12.70
CA PRO A 183 -13.27 -48.43 12.26
C PRO A 183 -14.16 -47.65 13.31
N GLN A 184 -14.77 -46.53 12.84
CA GLN A 184 -16.10 -45.94 13.21
C GLN A 184 -16.17 -45.00 14.46
N ILE A 185 -16.80 -43.79 14.55
CA ILE A 185 -17.99 -43.12 13.93
C ILE A 185 -17.95 -41.56 14.09
N GLN A 186 -18.35 -40.81 13.02
CA GLN A 186 -19.08 -39.50 12.82
C GLN A 186 -18.81 -38.26 13.73
N ALA A 187 -18.89 -36.99 13.28
CA ALA A 187 -19.79 -36.35 12.32
C ALA A 187 -19.25 -35.04 11.67
N GLU A 188 -19.68 -34.79 10.41
CA GLU A 188 -20.02 -33.55 9.65
C GLU A 188 -19.15 -32.27 9.84
N VAL A 189 -18.57 -31.64 8.80
CA VAL A 189 -19.18 -30.90 7.67
C VAL A 189 -18.21 -30.85 6.46
N PRO A 190 -18.60 -31.13 5.19
CA PRO A 190 -17.68 -31.01 4.06
C PRO A 190 -17.73 -29.64 3.38
N CYS A 191 -16.57 -28.98 3.33
CA CYS A 191 -16.20 -28.06 2.26
C CYS A 191 -16.20 -28.83 0.93
N ILE A 192 -17.03 -28.40 -0.03
CA ILE A 192 -16.95 -28.91 -1.40
C ILE A 192 -15.72 -28.27 -2.06
N SER A 193 -14.63 -29.01 -1.99
CA SER A 193 -13.56 -28.96 -2.98
C SER A 193 -13.92 -29.97 -4.06
N SER A 194 -14.18 -29.49 -5.27
CA SER A 194 -14.28 -30.35 -6.45
C SER A 194 -13.30 -29.84 -7.49
N GLN A 195 -12.05 -30.31 -7.40
CA GLN A 195 -11.23 -30.52 -8.59
C GLN A 195 -11.95 -31.60 -9.40
N GLN A 196 -12.66 -31.18 -10.45
CA GLN A 196 -12.95 -32.06 -11.56
C GLN A 196 -11.98 -31.70 -12.67
N ASP A 197 -11.11 -32.66 -12.98
CA ASP A 197 -10.27 -32.68 -14.17
C ASP A 197 -11.14 -32.51 -15.41
N LEU A 198 -11.17 -31.29 -15.96
CA LEU A 198 -11.62 -31.04 -17.31
C LEU A 198 -10.45 -31.36 -18.26
N PRO A 199 -10.71 -32.07 -19.38
CA PRO A 199 -9.67 -32.54 -20.28
C PRO A 199 -8.89 -31.36 -20.86
N ARG A 200 -7.55 -31.46 -20.82
CA ARG A 200 -6.64 -30.58 -21.58
C ARG A 200 -7.02 -30.63 -23.06
N LEU A 201 -7.87 -29.69 -23.48
CA LEU A 201 -7.96 -29.25 -24.85
C LEU A 201 -6.56 -28.76 -25.22
N LYS A 202 -5.90 -29.50 -26.11
CA LYS A 202 -4.72 -29.01 -26.82
C LYS A 202 -5.20 -27.80 -27.61
N THR A 203 -4.98 -26.60 -27.07
CA THR A 203 -5.18 -25.37 -27.82
C THR A 203 -4.06 -25.23 -28.83
N ASP A 204 -4.48 -25.08 -30.06
CA ASP A 204 -3.68 -24.77 -31.23
C ASP A 204 -2.75 -23.57 -30.99
N GLN A 205 -1.52 -23.74 -31.49
CA GLN A 205 -0.59 -22.71 -31.97
C GLN A 205 -0.28 -21.55 -31.01
N SER A 206 0.85 -21.71 -30.33
CA SER A 206 1.57 -20.66 -29.58
C SER A 206 1.94 -19.47 -30.49
N LYS A 207 1.04 -18.51 -30.67
CA LYS A 207 1.49 -17.12 -30.79
C LYS A 207 2.03 -16.76 -29.39
N ALA A 208 3.34 -16.59 -29.28
CA ALA A 208 3.96 -16.10 -28.04
C ALA A 208 3.34 -14.74 -27.70
N PHE A 209 2.86 -14.58 -26.47
CA PHE A 209 2.39 -13.28 -25.97
C PHE A 209 3.56 -12.29 -25.97
N SER A 210 3.25 -11.00 -26.15
CA SER A 210 4.30 -9.98 -26.22
C SER A 210 5.11 -9.89 -24.91
N LYS A 211 4.49 -10.21 -23.77
CA LYS A 211 5.03 -10.04 -22.42
C LYS A 211 4.53 -11.11 -21.45
N SER A 212 5.31 -11.37 -20.40
CA SER A 212 4.90 -12.26 -19.30
C SER A 212 3.98 -11.57 -18.30
N GLY A 213 3.12 -12.36 -17.64
CA GLY A 213 2.35 -11.90 -16.48
C GLY A 213 3.23 -11.62 -15.26
N LEU A 214 2.62 -11.08 -14.20
CA LEU A 214 3.27 -10.76 -12.93
C LEU A 214 2.70 -11.58 -11.78
N PRO A 215 3.52 -12.13 -10.86
CA PRO A 215 3.01 -12.84 -9.71
C PRO A 215 2.14 -11.93 -8.84
N ASN A 216 0.98 -12.45 -8.43
CA ASN A 216 0.23 -11.81 -7.36
C ASN A 216 0.88 -12.13 -6.01
N MET A 217 1.19 -11.09 -5.25
CA MET A 217 1.69 -11.19 -3.87
C MET A 217 0.61 -10.71 -2.90
N TRP A 218 -0.53 -11.40 -2.92
CA TRP A 218 -1.75 -11.13 -2.15
C TRP A 218 -2.70 -10.11 -2.80
N ASN A 219 -2.65 -8.85 -2.38
CA ASN A 219 -3.56 -7.81 -2.87
C ASN A 219 -2.84 -6.83 -3.81
N THR A 220 -1.88 -7.31 -4.61
CA THR A 220 -1.03 -6.47 -5.48
C THR A 220 -1.53 -6.34 -6.92
N ASN A 221 -2.75 -6.78 -7.23
CA ASN A 221 -3.32 -6.69 -8.58
C ASN A 221 -3.38 -5.26 -9.15
N TYR A 222 -3.58 -4.24 -8.31
CA TYR A 222 -3.54 -2.82 -8.69
C TYR A 222 -2.15 -2.42 -9.21
N MET A 223 -1.11 -2.90 -8.51
CA MET A 223 0.28 -2.65 -8.86
C MET A 223 0.66 -3.43 -10.12
N ASN A 224 0.31 -4.71 -10.19
CA ASN A 224 0.56 -5.55 -11.35
C ASN A 224 -0.09 -4.97 -12.61
N SER A 225 -1.37 -4.58 -12.52
CA SER A 225 -2.11 -3.96 -13.63
C SER A 225 -1.42 -2.69 -14.11
N LEU A 226 -1.07 -1.79 -13.20
CA LEU A 226 -0.40 -0.55 -13.58
C LEU A 226 0.99 -0.78 -14.19
N ILE A 227 1.79 -1.69 -13.63
CA ILE A 227 3.11 -2.03 -14.18
C ILE A 227 2.97 -2.56 -15.61
N GLN A 228 1.96 -3.38 -15.91
CA GLN A 228 1.74 -3.90 -17.27
C GLN A 228 1.36 -2.80 -18.27
N ILE A 229 0.54 -1.83 -17.86
CA ILE A 229 0.28 -0.62 -18.66
C ILE A 229 1.58 0.12 -18.94
N LEU A 230 2.34 0.44 -17.89
CA LEU A 230 3.57 1.21 -17.99
C LEU A 230 4.66 0.51 -18.80
N ALA A 231 4.75 -0.82 -18.71
CA ALA A 231 5.62 -1.66 -19.54
C ALA A 231 5.27 -1.61 -21.03
N SER A 232 4.05 -1.16 -21.37
CA SER A 232 3.55 -0.99 -22.74
C SER A 232 3.63 0.45 -23.25
N ALA A 233 3.91 1.41 -22.38
CA ALA A 233 4.18 2.79 -22.75
C ALA A 233 5.66 2.95 -23.14
N THR A 234 5.97 2.89 -24.44
CA THR A 234 7.35 2.99 -24.95
C THR A 234 8.14 4.19 -24.40
N GLU A 235 7.48 5.34 -24.26
CA GLU A 235 8.04 6.59 -23.76
C GLU A 235 8.44 6.47 -22.30
N PHE A 236 7.65 5.76 -21.50
CA PHE A 236 7.99 5.48 -20.11
C PHE A 236 9.14 4.48 -20.01
N VAL A 237 9.12 3.42 -20.82
CA VAL A 237 10.19 2.41 -20.88
C VAL A 237 11.53 3.05 -21.25
N GLU A 238 11.56 3.93 -22.24
CA GLU A 238 12.76 4.67 -22.65
C GLU A 238 13.24 5.64 -21.56
N PHE A 239 12.30 6.32 -20.90
CA PHE A 239 12.60 7.22 -19.81
C PHE A 239 13.25 6.49 -18.61
N ILE A 240 12.63 5.43 -18.10
CA ILE A 240 13.13 4.72 -16.89
C ILE A 240 14.43 3.95 -17.14
N LYS A 241 14.75 3.58 -18.39
CA LYS A 241 16.05 2.99 -18.74
C LYS A 241 17.21 3.93 -18.44
N ASN A 242 16.98 5.24 -18.52
CA ASN A 242 17.98 6.27 -18.28
C ASN A 242 17.89 6.88 -16.87
N CYS A 243 16.93 6.45 -16.05
CA CYS A 243 16.74 6.97 -14.70
C CYS A 243 17.60 6.17 -13.70
N SER A 244 18.56 6.83 -13.04
CA SER A 244 19.49 6.18 -12.11
C SER A 244 19.38 6.65 -10.65
N SER A 245 18.66 7.75 -10.38
CA SER A 245 18.63 8.39 -9.05
C SER A 245 17.55 7.82 -8.12
N ASP A 246 16.35 7.56 -8.63
CA ASP A 246 15.22 7.12 -7.83
C ASP A 246 15.19 5.59 -7.63
N LYS A 247 14.93 5.13 -6.40
CA LYS A 247 14.94 3.70 -6.07
C LYS A 247 13.73 2.99 -6.69
N LEU A 248 12.55 3.58 -6.60
CA LEU A 248 11.31 3.03 -7.15
C LEU A 248 11.40 2.90 -8.68
N LEU A 249 11.87 3.93 -9.38
CA LEU A 249 12.01 3.91 -10.83
C LEU A 249 13.05 2.89 -11.32
N ARG A 250 14.15 2.69 -10.58
CA ARG A 250 15.12 1.63 -10.89
C ARG A 250 14.53 0.24 -10.73
N SER A 251 13.81 -0.04 -9.64
CA SER A 251 13.15 -1.34 -9.44
C SER A 251 12.06 -1.57 -10.50
N LEU A 252 11.30 -0.53 -10.89
CA LEU A 252 10.36 -0.60 -12.02
C LEU A 252 11.06 -0.91 -13.35
N SER A 253 12.20 -0.27 -13.62
CA SER A 253 13.00 -0.51 -14.83
C SER A 253 13.45 -1.97 -14.92
N GLN A 254 13.93 -2.55 -13.80
CA GLN A 254 14.31 -3.97 -13.73
C GLN A 254 13.12 -4.90 -13.99
N VAL A 255 11.99 -4.67 -13.33
CA VAL A 255 10.78 -5.47 -13.54
C VAL A 255 10.31 -5.41 -15.00
N ILE A 256 10.28 -4.22 -15.59
CA ILE A 256 9.86 -4.03 -16.99
C ILE A 256 10.79 -4.78 -17.95
N GLN A 257 12.10 -4.76 -17.72
CA GLN A 257 13.06 -5.55 -18.51
C GLN A 257 12.82 -7.06 -18.39
N LEU A 258 12.50 -7.55 -17.19
CA LEU A 258 12.18 -8.96 -16.95
C LEU A 258 10.87 -9.38 -17.63
N ILE A 259 9.84 -8.52 -17.61
CA ILE A 259 8.57 -8.75 -18.32
C ILE A 259 8.80 -8.83 -19.84
N GLN A 260 9.56 -7.87 -20.39
CA GLN A 260 9.84 -7.79 -21.83
C GLN A 260 10.74 -8.93 -22.33
N SER A 261 11.56 -9.51 -21.45
CA SER A 261 12.38 -10.69 -21.77
C SER A 261 11.67 -12.02 -21.51
N ASN A 262 10.39 -12.00 -21.14
CA ASN A 262 9.61 -13.18 -20.77
C ASN A 262 10.30 -14.02 -19.68
N SER A 263 10.90 -13.35 -18.70
CA SER A 263 11.62 -14.00 -17.62
C SER A 263 10.68 -14.86 -16.75
N PRO A 264 11.15 -15.99 -16.21
CA PRO A 264 10.33 -16.85 -15.37
C PRO A 264 10.01 -16.20 -14.01
N ASP A 265 8.90 -16.63 -13.38
CA ASP A 265 8.36 -16.06 -12.13
C ASP A 265 9.42 -15.86 -11.02
N HIS A 266 10.27 -16.87 -10.80
CA HIS A 266 11.28 -16.84 -9.73
C HIS A 266 12.30 -15.71 -9.89
N GLN A 267 12.47 -15.15 -11.09
CA GLN A 267 13.32 -13.99 -11.35
C GLN A 267 12.56 -12.68 -11.16
N ILE A 268 11.28 -12.62 -11.54
CA ILE A 268 10.45 -11.41 -11.45
C ILE A 268 10.05 -11.11 -10.00
N ARG A 269 9.65 -12.15 -9.25
CA ARG A 269 9.05 -12.03 -7.91
C ARG A 269 9.87 -11.21 -6.91
N PRO A 270 11.21 -11.36 -6.80
CA PRO A 270 12.01 -10.54 -5.88
C PRO A 270 11.93 -9.04 -6.16
N HIS A 271 11.88 -8.62 -7.42
CA HIS A 271 11.85 -7.20 -7.81
C HIS A 271 10.45 -6.60 -7.64
N ILE A 272 9.40 -7.37 -7.93
CA ILE A 272 8.01 -6.97 -7.61
C ILE A 272 7.85 -6.77 -6.10
N LYS A 273 8.45 -7.66 -5.29
CA LYS A 273 8.48 -7.51 -3.82
C LYS A 273 9.20 -6.23 -3.40
N GLU A 274 10.32 -5.91 -4.03
CA GLU A 274 11.06 -4.68 -3.76
C GLU A 274 10.21 -3.43 -4.03
N ILE A 275 9.52 -3.35 -5.18
CA ILE A 275 8.61 -2.23 -5.49
C ILE A 275 7.55 -2.06 -4.41
N ARG A 276 6.91 -3.17 -4.00
CA ARG A 276 5.90 -3.17 -2.93
C ARG A 276 6.46 -2.65 -1.62
N ASP A 277 7.69 -3.02 -1.26
CA ASP A 277 8.29 -2.67 0.03
C ASP A 277 8.80 -1.20 0.04
N ILE A 278 9.22 -0.65 -1.10
CA ILE A 278 9.65 0.75 -1.24
C ILE A 278 8.51 1.73 -0.95
N ILE A 279 7.29 1.45 -1.42
CA ILE A 279 6.19 2.42 -1.36
C ILE A 279 5.79 2.79 0.09
N PRO A 280 5.58 1.84 1.02
CA PRO A 280 5.32 2.18 2.41
C PRO A 280 6.50 2.86 3.11
N GLU A 281 7.73 2.42 2.82
CA GLU A 281 8.95 2.92 3.46
C GLU A 281 9.23 4.39 3.12
N GLU A 282 9.14 4.75 1.84
CA GLU A 282 9.52 6.08 1.37
C GLU A 282 8.36 7.09 1.40
N TYR A 283 7.12 6.64 1.29
CA TYR A 283 5.96 7.52 1.09
C TYR A 283 5.00 7.56 2.29
N SER A 284 5.36 6.90 3.41
CA SER A 284 4.52 6.78 4.60
C SER A 284 3.11 6.22 4.32
N MET A 285 2.98 5.42 3.26
CA MET A 285 1.72 4.81 2.85
C MET A 285 1.62 3.39 3.39
N VAL A 286 1.37 3.27 4.69
CA VAL A 286 1.36 1.98 5.42
C VAL A 286 0.43 0.94 4.77
N ASN A 287 -0.63 1.39 4.08
CA ASN A 287 -1.59 0.52 3.41
C ASN A 287 -1.05 -0.13 2.12
N PHE A 288 0.06 0.34 1.54
CA PHE A 288 0.67 -0.20 0.32
C PHE A 288 1.58 -1.42 0.56
N ASN A 289 1.55 -2.01 1.76
CA ASN A 289 2.35 -3.17 2.16
C ASN A 289 1.96 -4.50 1.47
N GLY A 290 1.02 -4.48 0.51
CA GLY A 290 0.52 -5.63 -0.22
C GLY A 290 -0.52 -6.49 0.52
N PHE A 291 -0.81 -6.20 1.79
CA PHE A 291 -1.90 -6.86 2.53
C PHE A 291 -3.24 -6.18 2.31
N TYR A 292 -3.25 -4.88 2.00
CA TYR A 292 -4.47 -4.14 1.67
C TYR A 292 -4.59 -3.93 0.16
N LYS A 293 -5.83 -3.84 -0.29
CA LYS A 293 -6.13 -3.35 -1.65
C LYS A 293 -5.90 -1.85 -1.68
N ASN A 294 -5.24 -1.38 -2.73
CA ASN A 294 -5.02 0.03 -2.96
C ASN A 294 -5.46 0.40 -4.37
N ASP A 295 -5.50 1.70 -4.63
CA ASP A 295 -5.95 2.27 -5.87
C ASP A 295 -4.77 2.37 -6.88
N PRO A 296 -4.88 1.81 -8.10
CA PRO A 296 -3.84 1.97 -9.12
C PRO A 296 -3.64 3.44 -9.51
N LYS A 297 -4.64 4.31 -9.35
CA LYS A 297 -4.53 5.75 -9.58
C LYS A 297 -3.59 6.42 -8.58
N ASP A 298 -3.66 6.03 -7.31
CA ASP A 298 -2.76 6.55 -6.28
C ASP A 298 -1.33 6.11 -6.54
N LEU A 299 -1.13 4.84 -6.92
CA LEU A 299 0.20 4.37 -7.30
C LEU A 299 0.74 5.11 -8.53
N PHE A 300 -0.10 5.32 -9.54
CA PHE A 300 0.28 6.07 -10.74
C PHE A 300 0.73 7.48 -10.40
N ARG A 301 0.01 8.18 -9.50
CA ARG A 301 0.40 9.51 -9.01
C ARG A 301 1.80 9.53 -8.37
N ILE A 302 2.15 8.49 -7.61
CA ILE A 302 3.47 8.37 -6.99
C ILE A 302 4.53 8.21 -8.08
N ILE A 303 4.34 7.25 -8.98
CA ILE A 303 5.30 6.96 -10.06
C ILE A 303 5.49 8.19 -10.96
N SER A 304 4.40 8.84 -11.37
CA SER A 304 4.45 10.01 -12.25
C SER A 304 5.12 11.20 -11.58
N SER A 305 4.94 11.38 -10.26
CA SER A 305 5.61 12.45 -9.50
C SER A 305 7.13 12.28 -9.44
N LYS A 306 7.60 11.03 -9.51
CA LYS A 306 9.03 10.68 -9.46
C LYS A 306 9.72 10.69 -10.81
N ALA A 307 8.97 10.62 -11.90
CA ALA A 307 9.56 10.67 -13.23
C ALA A 307 10.30 12.01 -13.50
N GLU A 308 10.06 13.09 -12.74
CA GLU A 308 10.70 14.40 -12.92
C GLU A 308 10.75 14.90 -14.38
N ASN A 309 9.86 14.37 -15.23
CA ASN A 309 9.76 14.64 -16.65
C ASN A 309 8.32 15.07 -16.95
N PRO A 310 8.05 16.39 -16.92
CA PRO A 310 6.70 16.88 -17.06
C PRO A 310 6.11 16.59 -18.45
N GLU A 311 6.94 16.36 -19.47
CA GLU A 311 6.43 15.99 -20.80
C GLU A 311 5.84 14.58 -20.83
N LEU A 312 6.24 13.70 -19.91
CA LEU A 312 5.85 12.30 -19.98
C LEU A 312 4.39 12.08 -19.55
N PHE A 313 4.03 12.60 -18.38
CA PHE A 313 2.72 12.36 -17.76
C PHE A 313 1.99 13.65 -17.34
N SER A 314 2.67 14.80 -17.25
CA SER A 314 2.07 16.00 -16.67
C SER A 314 1.38 16.86 -17.72
N ILE A 315 0.13 17.19 -17.43
CA ILE A 315 -0.61 18.28 -18.08
C ILE A 315 -0.26 19.54 -17.30
N ILE A 316 0.33 20.52 -17.98
CA ILE A 316 0.63 21.82 -17.37
C ILE A 316 -0.45 22.80 -17.81
N LYS A 317 -1.13 23.38 -16.83
CA LYS A 317 -2.17 24.39 -17.01
C LYS A 317 -1.65 25.72 -16.51
N LYS A 318 -1.77 26.75 -17.33
CA LYS A 318 -1.59 28.13 -16.91
C LYS A 318 -2.95 28.67 -16.46
N GLN A 319 -3.01 29.25 -15.26
CA GLN A 319 -4.20 30.00 -14.83
C GLN A 319 -3.84 31.48 -14.65
N SER A 320 -4.63 32.32 -15.31
CA SER A 320 -4.51 33.78 -15.23
C SER A 320 -5.70 34.33 -14.47
N PHE A 321 -5.43 35.01 -13.37
CA PHE A 321 -6.44 35.67 -12.53
C PHE A 321 -6.39 37.17 -12.81
N THR A 322 -7.54 37.76 -13.09
CA THR A 322 -7.69 39.21 -13.23
C THR A 322 -8.78 39.66 -12.27
N CYS A 323 -8.44 40.51 -11.31
CA CYS A 323 -9.45 41.08 -10.41
C CYS A 323 -10.18 42.26 -11.08
N GLN A 324 -11.30 42.69 -10.48
CA GLN A 324 -12.09 43.85 -10.94
C GLN A 324 -11.32 45.19 -11.07
N PHE A 325 -10.10 45.27 -10.54
CA PHE A 325 -9.20 46.44 -10.64
C PHE A 325 -8.04 46.19 -11.61
N ASP A 326 -8.16 45.21 -12.51
CA ASP A 326 -7.18 44.82 -13.53
C ASP A 326 -5.81 44.36 -13.02
N HIS A 327 -5.66 44.10 -11.71
CA HIS A 327 -4.47 43.40 -11.22
C HIS A 327 -4.47 41.95 -11.73
N LYS A 328 -3.34 41.54 -12.29
CA LYS A 328 -3.13 40.21 -12.88
C LYS A 328 -2.17 39.38 -12.04
N GLU A 329 -2.53 38.13 -11.84
CA GLU A 329 -1.69 37.10 -11.24
C GLU A 329 -1.70 35.88 -12.16
N GLU A 330 -0.57 35.21 -12.30
CA GLU A 330 -0.43 34.00 -13.09
C GLU A 330 0.14 32.88 -12.22
N ASN A 331 -0.41 31.68 -12.37
CA ASN A 331 0.13 30.47 -11.78
C ASN A 331 0.21 29.36 -12.84
N GLU A 332 1.01 28.36 -12.52
CA GLU A 332 1.03 27.10 -13.24
C GLU A 332 0.60 25.99 -12.28
N ASP A 333 -0.33 25.17 -12.73
CA ASP A 333 -0.77 23.95 -12.05
C ASP A 333 -0.38 22.75 -12.92
N SER A 334 0.04 21.66 -12.28
CA SER A 334 0.43 20.43 -12.97
C SER A 334 -0.39 19.25 -12.46
N GLN A 335 -0.90 18.46 -13.39
CA GLN A 335 -1.73 17.29 -13.09
C GLN A 335 -1.22 16.08 -13.87
N ASN A 336 -1.05 14.95 -13.19
CA ASN A 336 -0.51 13.73 -13.83
C ASN A 336 -1.58 12.88 -14.51
N PHE A 337 -2.85 13.13 -14.23
CA PHE A 337 -3.98 12.47 -14.87
C PHE A 337 -5.21 13.38 -14.81
N ILE A 338 -6.19 13.07 -15.65
CA ILE A 338 -7.46 13.79 -15.72
C ILE A 338 -8.53 13.00 -14.99
N ASN A 339 -9.27 13.65 -14.09
CA ASN A 339 -10.46 13.06 -13.50
C ASN A 339 -11.68 13.46 -14.32
N ILE A 340 -12.41 12.49 -14.86
CA ILE A 340 -13.73 12.74 -15.45
C ILE A 340 -14.76 12.82 -14.30
N PRO A 341 -15.53 13.92 -14.17
CA PRO A 341 -16.58 14.05 -13.16
C PRO A 341 -17.70 13.02 -13.36
N GLU A 342 -18.29 12.51 -12.27
CA GLU A 342 -19.39 11.53 -12.31
C GLU A 342 -20.65 12.03 -13.06
N ASN A 343 -20.83 13.35 -13.14
CA ASN A 343 -21.95 13.99 -13.81
C ASN A 343 -21.61 14.53 -15.22
N GLN A 344 -20.50 14.08 -15.81
CA GLN A 344 -20.06 14.53 -17.11
C GLN A 344 -21.06 14.10 -18.20
N GLN A 345 -21.62 15.08 -18.91
CA GLN A 345 -22.61 14.84 -19.97
C GLN A 345 -22.01 14.91 -21.38
N ASN A 346 -20.97 15.73 -21.58
CA ASN A 346 -20.29 15.78 -22.87
C ASN A 346 -19.40 14.55 -23.04
N ASP A 347 -19.16 14.15 -24.29
CA ASP A 347 -18.14 13.15 -24.60
C ASP A 347 -16.75 13.59 -24.08
N ILE A 348 -15.86 12.61 -23.94
CA ILE A 348 -14.52 12.82 -23.34
C ILE A 348 -13.74 13.87 -24.14
N GLU A 349 -13.80 13.87 -25.46
CA GLU A 349 -13.05 14.82 -26.28
C GLU A 349 -13.54 16.26 -26.07
N SER A 350 -14.85 16.45 -26.11
CA SER A 350 -15.49 17.73 -25.79
C SER A 350 -15.19 18.19 -24.37
N PHE A 351 -15.14 17.29 -23.38
CA PHE A 351 -14.74 17.62 -22.01
C PHE A 351 -13.29 18.10 -21.94
N LEU A 352 -12.36 17.38 -22.58
CA LEU A 352 -10.94 17.69 -22.58
C LEU A 352 -10.66 19.02 -23.27
N ASN A 353 -11.29 19.28 -24.40
CA ASN A 353 -11.22 20.57 -25.10
C ASN A 353 -11.89 21.69 -24.31
N GLY A 354 -12.92 21.36 -23.52
CA GLY A 354 -13.61 22.24 -22.60
C GLY A 354 -12.81 22.66 -21.37
N LEU A 355 -11.67 22.03 -21.06
CA LEU A 355 -10.80 22.42 -19.92
C LEU A 355 -10.25 23.85 -20.06
N LYS A 356 -10.35 24.46 -21.24
CA LYS A 356 -10.18 25.91 -21.43
C LYS A 356 -11.41 26.65 -20.91
N GLU A 357 -11.40 26.92 -19.61
CA GLU A 357 -12.53 27.54 -18.92
C GLU A 357 -12.25 28.98 -18.51
N TRP A 358 -13.29 29.80 -18.60
CA TRP A 358 -13.39 31.07 -17.90
C TRP A 358 -14.29 30.87 -16.69
N LYS A 359 -13.77 31.17 -15.49
CA LYS A 359 -14.57 31.15 -14.26
C LYS A 359 -14.65 32.56 -13.71
N PHE A 360 -15.86 32.96 -13.33
CA PHE A 360 -16.10 34.21 -12.65
C PHE A 360 -16.41 33.93 -11.18
N PHE A 361 -15.63 34.54 -10.30
CA PHE A 361 -15.71 34.42 -8.86
C PHE A 361 -16.26 35.73 -8.32
N SER A 362 -17.50 35.74 -7.83
CA SER A 362 -18.14 36.94 -7.28
C SER A 362 -19.03 36.65 -6.08
N GLY A 363 -19.45 37.70 -5.38
CA GLY A 363 -20.31 37.60 -4.20
C GLY A 363 -19.66 36.79 -3.07
N GLN A 364 -20.27 35.67 -2.70
CA GLN A 364 -19.73 34.78 -1.65
C GLN A 364 -18.54 33.94 -2.13
N ASN A 365 -18.31 33.85 -3.43
CA ASN A 365 -17.23 33.08 -4.03
C ASN A 365 -16.04 33.96 -4.43
N GLN A 366 -15.97 35.20 -3.94
CA GLN A 366 -14.84 36.08 -4.19
C GLN A 366 -13.51 35.44 -3.77
N LEU A 367 -12.46 35.73 -4.52
CA LEU A 367 -11.11 35.25 -4.23
C LEU A 367 -10.26 36.40 -3.68
N HIS A 368 -9.21 36.06 -2.93
CA HIS A 368 -8.29 37.04 -2.40
C HIS A 368 -7.34 37.53 -3.51
N CYS A 369 -7.25 38.85 -3.71
CA CYS A 369 -6.24 39.46 -4.58
C CYS A 369 -5.10 40.02 -3.72
N ALA A 370 -3.87 39.57 -3.95
CA ALA A 370 -2.71 39.97 -3.15
C ALA A 370 -2.45 41.48 -3.27
N ASN A 371 -2.58 42.03 -4.47
CA ASN A 371 -2.39 43.46 -4.74
C ASN A 371 -3.48 44.35 -4.13
N CYS A 372 -4.71 43.83 -4.00
CA CYS A 372 -5.81 44.57 -3.37
C CYS A 372 -5.84 44.45 -1.84
N GLY A 373 -5.15 43.47 -1.27
CA GLY A 373 -5.19 43.15 0.17
C GLY A 373 -6.55 42.66 0.66
N GLY A 374 -7.35 41.98 -0.18
CA GLY A 374 -8.66 41.48 0.24
C GLY A 374 -9.43 40.71 -0.83
N LEU A 375 -10.65 40.30 -0.47
CA LEU A 375 -11.59 39.59 -1.35
C LEU A 375 -12.09 40.50 -2.47
N ARG A 376 -12.05 40.01 -3.71
CA ARG A 376 -12.46 40.75 -4.91
C ARG A 376 -13.16 39.82 -5.89
N ASP A 377 -13.98 40.42 -6.75
CA ASP A 377 -14.45 39.72 -7.93
C ASP A 377 -13.24 39.44 -8.84
N ILE A 378 -13.10 38.18 -9.25
CA ILE A 378 -11.98 37.69 -10.04
C ILE A 378 -12.48 36.89 -11.23
N VAL A 379 -11.92 37.18 -12.40
CA VAL A 379 -12.01 36.35 -13.60
C VAL A 379 -10.78 35.46 -13.64
N MET A 380 -10.97 34.14 -13.63
CA MET A 380 -9.91 33.17 -13.86
C MET A 380 -10.04 32.61 -15.28
N LYS A 381 -8.97 32.68 -16.05
CA LYS A 381 -8.82 31.97 -17.32
C LYS A 381 -7.88 30.79 -17.09
N THR A 382 -8.28 29.58 -17.46
CA THR A 382 -7.40 28.41 -17.46
C THR A 382 -7.11 27.99 -18.89
N GLU A 383 -5.84 27.72 -19.20
CA GLU A 383 -5.43 27.17 -20.49
C GLU A 383 -4.36 26.09 -20.30
N SER A 384 -4.51 24.98 -21.02
CA SER A 384 -3.46 23.96 -21.08
C SER A 384 -2.31 24.48 -21.95
N ILE A 385 -1.12 24.59 -21.38
CA ILE A 385 0.09 25.01 -22.10
C ILE A 385 0.94 23.81 -22.51
N GLN A 386 0.79 22.67 -21.83
CA GLN A 386 1.46 21.42 -22.19
C GLN A 386 0.54 20.22 -21.99
N TRP A 387 0.53 19.35 -22.99
CA TRP A 387 -0.15 18.05 -22.97
C TRP A 387 0.89 16.92 -22.99
N PRO A 388 0.72 15.87 -22.17
CA PRO A 388 1.74 14.84 -21.95
C PRO A 388 1.87 13.88 -23.13
N ARG A 389 3.01 13.21 -23.26
CA ARG A 389 3.21 12.12 -24.23
C ARG A 389 2.33 10.91 -23.90
N VAL A 390 2.11 10.64 -22.62
CA VAL A 390 1.18 9.62 -22.13
C VAL A 390 0.09 10.29 -21.31
N LEU A 391 -1.11 10.34 -21.86
CA LEU A 391 -2.29 10.90 -21.22
C LEU A 391 -3.02 9.80 -20.43
N ALA A 392 -3.15 9.99 -19.12
CA ALA A 392 -3.93 9.12 -18.25
C ALA A 392 -5.27 9.79 -17.87
N ILE A 393 -6.37 9.04 -18.03
CA ILE A 393 -7.72 9.47 -17.71
C ILE A 393 -8.32 8.51 -16.68
N TYR A 394 -8.75 9.05 -15.55
CA TYR A 394 -9.49 8.36 -14.51
C TYR A 394 -10.99 8.49 -14.75
N MET A 395 -11.69 7.36 -14.72
CA MET A 395 -13.13 7.30 -14.82
C MET A 395 -13.72 6.62 -13.58
N PRO A 396 -14.55 7.32 -12.79
CA PRO A 396 -15.31 6.69 -11.72
C PRO A 396 -16.27 5.64 -12.31
N SER A 397 -16.42 4.53 -11.59
CA SER A 397 -17.08 3.28 -11.99
C SER A 397 -18.59 3.34 -12.26
N GLN A 398 -19.16 4.55 -12.38
CA GLN A 398 -20.58 4.79 -12.63
C GLN A 398 -20.85 5.58 -13.92
N LEU A 399 -19.82 5.98 -14.66
CA LEU A 399 -19.98 6.66 -15.93
C LEU A 399 -20.23 5.67 -17.06
N SER A 400 -21.38 5.76 -17.70
CA SER A 400 -21.73 5.01 -18.91
C SER A 400 -21.15 5.64 -20.19
N GLN A 401 -20.01 6.34 -20.09
CA GLN A 401 -19.41 7.01 -21.24
C GLN A 401 -18.52 6.04 -22.02
N GLU A 402 -18.71 6.03 -23.34
CA GLU A 402 -17.86 5.28 -24.25
C GLU A 402 -16.47 5.95 -24.32
N ILE A 403 -15.43 5.15 -24.19
CA ILE A 403 -14.04 5.57 -24.35
C ILE A 403 -13.65 5.38 -25.81
N PRO A 404 -13.30 6.45 -26.53
CA PRO A 404 -12.93 6.33 -27.93
C PRO A 404 -11.55 5.69 -28.08
N SER A 405 -11.33 5.01 -29.19
CA SER A 405 -10.04 4.39 -29.52
C SER A 405 -8.94 5.42 -29.81
N SER A 406 -9.33 6.65 -30.14
CA SER A 406 -8.47 7.81 -30.36
C SER A 406 -9.13 9.08 -29.84
N LEU A 407 -8.32 10.06 -29.43
CA LEU A 407 -8.78 11.38 -28.96
C LEU A 407 -8.05 12.48 -29.72
N GLN A 408 -8.78 13.52 -30.12
CA GLN A 408 -8.18 14.77 -30.57
C GLN A 408 -8.35 15.86 -29.51
N VAL A 409 -7.25 16.19 -28.82
CA VAL A 409 -7.24 17.20 -27.76
C VAL A 409 -6.44 18.41 -28.25
N GLU A 410 -7.16 19.46 -28.60
CA GLU A 410 -6.63 20.63 -29.29
C GLU A 410 -5.88 20.21 -30.58
N ASN A 411 -4.57 20.46 -30.64
CA ASN A 411 -3.71 20.10 -31.76
C ASN A 411 -2.97 18.76 -31.52
N ASN A 412 -3.35 17.99 -30.50
CA ASN A 412 -2.68 16.76 -30.12
C ASN A 412 -3.60 15.56 -30.43
N PHE A 413 -3.07 14.61 -31.17
CA PHE A 413 -3.77 13.37 -31.45
C PHE A 413 -3.25 12.25 -30.54
N TYR A 414 -4.17 11.49 -29.96
CA TYR A 414 -3.90 10.47 -28.95
C TYR A 414 -4.53 9.15 -29.36
N ASN A 415 -3.81 8.05 -29.15
CA ASN A 415 -4.28 6.68 -29.42
C ASN A 415 -4.38 5.90 -28.11
N LEU A 416 -5.53 5.26 -27.88
CA LEU A 416 -5.72 4.38 -26.73
C LEU A 416 -4.84 3.14 -26.88
N PHE A 417 -3.96 2.91 -25.91
CA PHE A 417 -3.06 1.75 -25.89
C PHE A 417 -3.20 0.88 -24.65
N GLY A 418 -3.84 1.38 -23.59
CA GLY A 418 -3.94 0.65 -22.34
C GLY A 418 -5.16 1.06 -21.52
N VAL A 419 -5.78 0.08 -20.85
CA VAL A 419 -6.86 0.32 -19.90
C VAL A 419 -6.73 -0.58 -18.68
N ILE A 420 -7.13 -0.07 -17.52
CA ILE A 420 -7.31 -0.87 -16.30
C ILE A 420 -8.80 -0.92 -16.02
N CYS A 421 -9.34 -2.14 -15.93
CA CYS A 421 -10.73 -2.38 -15.57
C CYS A 421 -10.82 -2.91 -14.13
N TRP A 422 -11.85 -2.47 -13.41
CA TRP A 422 -12.13 -2.89 -12.04
C TRP A 422 -13.26 -3.91 -12.00
N TYR A 423 -12.93 -5.12 -11.57
CA TYR A 423 -13.84 -6.24 -11.38
C TYR A 423 -14.06 -6.49 -9.89
N GLU A 424 -14.79 -5.58 -9.24
CA GLU A 424 -15.22 -5.59 -7.81
C GLU A 424 -14.09 -5.73 -6.79
N THR A 425 -13.37 -6.85 -6.86
CA THR A 425 -12.27 -7.22 -5.99
C THR A 425 -10.91 -7.21 -6.68
N ASN A 426 -10.87 -7.10 -8.02
CA ASN A 426 -9.65 -7.26 -8.80
C ASN A 426 -9.47 -6.13 -9.83
N PHE A 427 -8.24 -5.71 -10.04
CA PHE A 427 -7.87 -4.85 -11.17
C PHE A 427 -7.22 -5.72 -12.24
N ILE A 428 -7.61 -5.50 -13.49
CA ILE A 428 -7.09 -6.22 -14.65
C ILE A 428 -6.65 -5.19 -15.68
N ALA A 429 -5.42 -5.32 -16.17
CA ALA A 429 -4.91 -4.49 -17.25
C ALA A 429 -5.20 -5.12 -18.61
N PHE A 430 -5.46 -4.27 -19.59
CA PHE A 430 -5.50 -4.62 -21.00
C PHE A 430 -4.59 -3.66 -21.74
N THR A 431 -3.69 -4.17 -22.57
CA THR A 431 -2.82 -3.34 -23.40
C THR A 431 -2.87 -3.81 -24.84
N LYS A 432 -2.61 -2.88 -25.77
CA LYS A 432 -2.45 -3.23 -27.17
C LYS A 432 -1.02 -3.67 -27.44
N ASN A 433 -0.88 -4.76 -28.18
CA ASN A 433 0.41 -5.21 -28.70
C ASN A 433 0.77 -4.48 -30.01
N ASP A 434 1.91 -4.86 -30.60
CA ASP A 434 2.40 -4.27 -31.86
C ASP A 434 1.47 -4.53 -33.06
N GLU A 435 0.63 -5.58 -32.99
CA GLU A 435 -0.42 -5.89 -33.98
C GLU A 435 -1.71 -5.09 -33.72
N ASN A 436 -1.72 -4.17 -32.73
CA ASN A 436 -2.89 -3.40 -32.28
C ASN A 436 -4.05 -4.31 -31.78
N GLU A 437 -3.73 -5.52 -31.34
CA GLU A 437 -4.65 -6.46 -30.68
C GLU A 437 -4.57 -6.32 -29.16
N TRP A 438 -5.69 -6.56 -28.46
CA TRP A 438 -5.74 -6.50 -27.00
C TRP A 438 -5.20 -7.76 -26.32
N GLU A 439 -4.29 -7.55 -25.39
CA GLU A 439 -3.80 -8.54 -24.45
C GLU A 439 -4.30 -8.20 -23.04
N LYS A 440 -4.90 -9.18 -22.38
CA LYS A 440 -5.42 -9.12 -21.01
C LYS A 440 -4.39 -9.69 -20.05
N TYR A 441 -4.10 -8.91 -19.01
CA TYR A 441 -3.16 -9.22 -17.95
C TYR A 441 -3.90 -9.29 -16.61
N ASN A 442 -4.16 -10.51 -16.15
CA ASN A 442 -4.73 -10.79 -14.84
C ASN A 442 -3.64 -11.43 -13.97
N ASP A 443 -2.83 -10.58 -13.33
CA ASP A 443 -1.62 -11.01 -12.64
C ASP A 443 -0.71 -11.85 -13.56
N PHE A 444 -0.55 -13.13 -13.24
CA PHE A 444 0.33 -14.04 -13.98
C PHE A 444 -0.31 -14.56 -15.27
N ASP A 445 -1.65 -14.53 -15.35
CA ASP A 445 -2.39 -15.04 -16.49
C ASP A 445 -2.46 -13.98 -17.59
N VAL A 446 -1.90 -14.32 -18.76
CA VAL A 446 -1.94 -13.51 -19.97
C VAL A 446 -2.78 -14.22 -21.03
N SER A 447 -3.69 -13.48 -21.66
CA SER A 447 -4.59 -14.01 -22.69
C SER A 447 -4.97 -12.91 -23.68
N LYS A 448 -5.50 -13.27 -24.86
CA LYS A 448 -6.12 -12.30 -25.77
C LYS A 448 -7.58 -12.10 -25.39
N ALA A 449 -7.98 -10.86 -25.12
CA ALA A 449 -9.37 -10.51 -24.84
C ALA A 449 -9.56 -9.00 -24.93
N ASP A 450 -10.72 -8.58 -25.46
CA ASP A 450 -11.12 -7.18 -25.44
C ASP A 450 -11.49 -6.74 -24.01
N PRO A 451 -11.21 -5.47 -23.64
CA PRO A 451 -11.62 -4.94 -22.36
C PRO A 451 -13.14 -4.74 -22.27
N ASP A 452 -13.74 -5.10 -21.13
CA ASP A 452 -15.09 -4.66 -20.77
C ASP A 452 -15.04 -3.18 -20.36
N LEU A 453 -15.37 -2.29 -21.28
CA LEU A 453 -15.31 -0.84 -21.07
C LEU A 453 -16.34 -0.35 -20.03
N ASN A 454 -17.37 -1.13 -19.70
CA ASN A 454 -18.30 -0.79 -18.61
C ASN A 454 -17.63 -0.89 -17.23
N ARG A 455 -16.48 -1.57 -17.15
CA ARG A 455 -15.69 -1.74 -15.94
C ARG A 455 -14.44 -0.88 -15.94
N LEU A 456 -14.33 0.03 -16.89
CA LEU A 456 -13.16 0.86 -17.05
C LEU A 456 -12.95 1.77 -15.85
N TYR A 457 -11.70 1.83 -15.40
CA TYR A 457 -11.28 2.59 -14.24
C TYR A 457 -10.21 3.62 -14.59
N LEU A 458 -9.18 3.21 -15.34
CA LEU A 458 -8.15 4.09 -15.90
C LEU A 458 -7.94 3.79 -17.37
N ALA A 459 -7.83 4.82 -18.19
CA ALA A 459 -7.48 4.73 -19.59
C ALA A 459 -6.19 5.49 -19.88
N PHE A 460 -5.36 4.92 -20.76
CA PHE A 460 -4.05 5.44 -21.10
C PHE A 460 -3.95 5.60 -22.62
N TYR A 461 -3.63 6.81 -23.02
CA TYR A 461 -3.45 7.20 -24.40
C TYR A 461 -2.02 7.63 -24.65
N LYS A 462 -1.51 7.28 -25.82
CA LYS A 462 -0.20 7.68 -26.31
C LYS A 462 -0.38 8.78 -27.35
N LYS A 463 0.38 9.85 -27.23
CA LYS A 463 0.41 10.94 -28.21
C LYS A 463 1.04 10.43 -29.50
N ASN A 464 0.39 10.68 -30.63
CA ASN A 464 1.01 10.47 -31.94
C ASN A 464 2.01 11.61 -32.20
N ASN A 465 3.23 11.24 -32.57
CA ASN A 465 4.26 12.19 -32.98
C ASN A 465 4.02 12.69 -34.40
#